data_AF-A0A813DRW0-F1
#
_entry.id   AF-A0A813DRW0-F1
#
_cell.length_a   1.000
_cell.length_b   1.000
_cell.length_c   1.000
_cell.angle_alpha   90.00
_cell.angle_beta   90.00
_cell.angle_gamma   90.00
#
_symmetry.space_group_name_H-M   'P 1'
#
loop_
_entity.id
_entity.type
_entity.pdbx_description
1 polymer ?
#
loop_
_entity_poly.entity_id
_entity_poly.type
_entity_poly.pdbx_seq_one_letter_code
_entity_poly.pdbx_strand_id
1 'polypeptide(L)'
;MHGLAEEMVRRIEKLEPQHMSIAAWAHARLGLRHVNFLQTVAVVAARTAERFDAQGVGNIIWAYGVLDFSNEELIAAMLARAEALAGELSAQEISNIAVGLQALGKTAALRRFLGRALGLFRGIAGAGSGANWADLANAVADAVRGEGGDFPAASDFESYFRHQLLEPILGCLAQLAPASAARPESEVLESLQLLCAEGGSSLPYFGEVYTREALARLRLAEAAHNGGKVSSPIGFAPWSAWAKEARQSCFEAAQAQAQAAGSAAQGDKSCWRPPSTDGILAYASWSVECGGGRKVIELPGRVFLSARSSRESEGHESDCVQALLRPLRQHPRRDLHPERMALLELFAKMLTDRQGQPGSCQAGEDSAAEVEIKVKALLVKCRGAVRIYISQYPCISCLGVMCQAARHCPMIAFAVDFDNAWKTHFGRPRFSSMQQEVPS
;
A
#
# COMPACT_ATOMS: atom_id res chain seq x y z
N MET A 1 -25.52 3.27 -11.81
CA MET A 1 -24.55 2.21 -12.19
C MET A 1 -25.22 0.89 -12.53
N HIS A 2 -26.18 0.39 -11.73
CA HIS A 2 -26.90 -0.85 -12.03
C HIS A 2 -27.50 -0.92 -13.46
N GLY A 3 -28.26 0.09 -13.88
CA GLY A 3 -28.85 0.12 -15.22
C GLY A 3 -27.84 0.18 -16.39
N LEU A 4 -26.62 0.67 -16.15
CA LEU A 4 -25.56 0.62 -17.16
C LEU A 4 -25.02 -0.80 -17.32
N ALA A 5 -24.84 -1.52 -16.21
CA ALA A 5 -24.39 -2.91 -16.23
C ALA A 5 -25.42 -3.83 -16.91
N GLU A 6 -26.71 -3.62 -16.63
CA GLU A 6 -27.80 -4.36 -17.31
C GLU A 6 -27.84 -4.09 -18.82
N GLU A 7 -27.66 -2.83 -19.23
CA GLU A 7 -27.62 -2.50 -20.65
C GLU A 7 -26.38 -3.09 -21.35
N MET A 8 -25.23 -3.10 -20.66
CA MET A 8 -24.03 -3.78 -21.15
C MET A 8 -24.27 -5.28 -21.34
N VAL A 9 -24.93 -5.96 -20.38
CA VAL A 9 -25.31 -7.37 -20.51
C VAL A 9 -26.17 -7.60 -21.75
N ARG A 10 -27.16 -6.75 -22.02
CA ARG A 10 -28.01 -6.89 -23.23
C ARG A 10 -27.26 -6.71 -24.55
N ARG A 11 -26.13 -6.02 -24.55
CA ARG A 11 -25.36 -5.68 -25.77
C ARG A 11 -24.00 -6.36 -25.87
N ILE A 12 -23.61 -7.15 -24.87
CA ILE A 12 -22.25 -7.68 -24.70
C ILE A 12 -21.75 -8.45 -25.92
N GLU A 13 -22.61 -9.23 -26.58
CA GLU A 13 -22.27 -9.99 -27.79
C GLU A 13 -21.93 -9.10 -28.99
N LYS A 14 -22.39 -7.84 -28.97
CA LYS A 14 -22.12 -6.84 -30.00
C LYS A 14 -20.91 -5.96 -29.66
N LEU A 15 -20.34 -6.09 -28.46
CA LEU A 15 -19.18 -5.30 -28.06
C LEU A 15 -17.90 -5.89 -28.64
N GLU A 16 -17.00 -5.01 -29.07
CA GLU A 16 -15.65 -5.42 -29.43
C GLU A 16 -14.85 -5.82 -28.16
N PRO A 17 -13.85 -6.72 -28.28
CA PRO A 17 -12.99 -7.13 -27.18
C PRO A 17 -12.42 -5.98 -26.33
N GLN A 18 -11.98 -4.91 -26.99
CA GLN A 18 -11.45 -3.72 -26.34
C GLN A 18 -12.49 -3.10 -25.38
N HIS A 19 -13.73 -2.90 -25.85
CA HIS A 19 -14.82 -2.33 -25.04
C HIS A 19 -15.19 -3.23 -23.86
N MET A 20 -15.21 -4.55 -24.06
CA MET A 20 -15.47 -5.52 -22.97
C MET A 20 -14.37 -5.44 -21.90
N SER A 21 -13.10 -5.41 -22.31
CA SER A 21 -11.97 -5.36 -21.37
C SER A 21 -11.95 -4.06 -20.57
N ILE A 22 -12.22 -2.91 -21.23
CA ILE A 22 -12.29 -1.60 -20.57
C ILE A 22 -13.47 -1.55 -19.60
N ALA A 23 -14.62 -2.11 -19.97
CA ALA A 23 -15.78 -2.17 -19.09
C ALA A 23 -15.49 -3.00 -17.84
N ALA A 24 -14.87 -4.18 -17.98
CA ALA A 24 -14.45 -5.00 -16.85
C ALA A 24 -13.42 -4.26 -15.96
N TRP A 25 -12.42 -3.62 -16.57
CA TRP A 25 -11.43 -2.81 -15.86
C TRP A 25 -12.07 -1.66 -15.09
N ALA A 26 -13.02 -0.94 -15.70
CA ALA A 26 -13.74 0.15 -15.05
C ALA A 26 -14.56 -0.34 -13.84
N HIS A 27 -15.24 -1.48 -13.97
CA HIS A 27 -15.94 -2.11 -12.84
C HIS A 27 -14.96 -2.44 -11.71
N ALA A 28 -13.81 -3.03 -12.03
CA ALA A 28 -12.78 -3.34 -11.05
C ALA A 28 -12.21 -2.10 -10.35
N ARG A 29 -11.88 -1.04 -11.11
CA ARG A 29 -11.38 0.24 -10.58
C ARG A 29 -12.39 0.96 -9.68
N LEU A 30 -13.68 0.71 -9.87
CA LEU A 30 -14.75 1.27 -9.06
C LEU A 30 -15.20 0.33 -7.92
N GLY A 31 -14.66 -0.88 -7.83
CA GLY A 31 -15.10 -1.90 -6.87
C GLY A 31 -16.51 -2.44 -7.13
N LEU A 32 -17.01 -2.33 -8.37
CA LEU A 32 -18.37 -2.72 -8.75
C LEU A 32 -18.43 -4.19 -9.15
N ARG A 33 -18.76 -5.06 -8.19
CA ARG A 33 -18.90 -6.50 -8.40
C ARG A 33 -20.33 -6.87 -8.83
N HIS A 34 -20.67 -6.60 -10.09
CA HIS A 34 -21.96 -7.00 -10.67
C HIS A 34 -21.89 -8.41 -11.25
N VAL A 35 -22.37 -9.41 -10.51
CA VAL A 35 -22.18 -10.84 -10.87
C VAL A 35 -22.75 -11.20 -12.23
N ASN A 36 -23.96 -10.77 -12.59
CA ASN A 36 -24.54 -11.07 -13.91
C ASN A 36 -23.68 -10.48 -15.06
N PHE A 37 -23.22 -9.24 -14.90
CA PHE A 37 -22.31 -8.61 -15.86
C PHE A 37 -20.99 -9.40 -15.99
N LEU A 38 -20.36 -9.77 -14.87
CA LEU A 38 -19.10 -10.51 -14.88
C LEU A 38 -19.28 -11.92 -15.48
N GLN A 39 -20.33 -12.65 -15.12
CA GLN A 39 -20.62 -13.97 -15.73
C GLN A 39 -20.79 -13.86 -17.24
N THR A 40 -21.53 -12.84 -17.69
CA THR A 40 -21.79 -12.63 -19.12
C THR A 40 -20.51 -12.25 -19.88
N VAL A 41 -19.69 -11.36 -19.31
CA VAL A 41 -18.36 -11.06 -19.87
C VAL A 41 -17.52 -12.32 -19.95
N ALA A 42 -17.52 -13.17 -18.91
CA ALA A 42 -16.69 -14.37 -18.89
C ALA A 42 -17.03 -15.32 -20.04
N VAL A 43 -18.32 -15.58 -20.28
CA VAL A 43 -18.78 -16.46 -21.35
C VAL A 43 -18.40 -15.90 -22.72
N VAL A 44 -18.68 -14.62 -22.98
CA VAL A 44 -18.45 -14.03 -24.31
C VAL A 44 -16.95 -13.84 -24.58
N ALA A 45 -16.19 -13.35 -23.59
CA ALA A 45 -14.75 -13.14 -23.72
C ALA A 45 -13.98 -14.45 -23.85
N ALA A 46 -14.39 -15.54 -23.18
CA ALA A 46 -13.77 -16.85 -23.36
C ALA A 46 -13.95 -17.38 -24.79
N ARG A 47 -15.15 -17.22 -25.38
CA ARG A 47 -15.46 -17.65 -26.76
C ARG A 47 -14.78 -16.84 -27.84
N THR A 48 -14.36 -15.61 -27.52
CA THR A 48 -13.77 -14.65 -28.48
C THR A 48 -12.34 -14.28 -28.10
N ALA A 49 -11.67 -15.10 -27.29
CA ALA A 49 -10.38 -14.82 -26.68
C ALA A 49 -9.30 -14.50 -27.72
N GLU A 50 -9.33 -15.15 -28.88
CA GLU A 50 -8.40 -14.93 -29.98
C GLU A 50 -8.43 -13.51 -30.56
N ARG A 51 -9.51 -12.75 -30.31
CA ARG A 51 -9.69 -11.38 -30.78
C ARG A 51 -9.19 -10.31 -29.80
N PHE A 52 -8.80 -10.70 -28.59
CA PHE A 52 -8.22 -9.77 -27.61
C PHE A 52 -6.77 -9.48 -27.95
N ASP A 53 -6.36 -8.24 -27.73
CA ASP A 53 -4.96 -7.79 -27.74
C ASP A 53 -4.31 -7.97 -26.35
N ALA A 54 -3.02 -7.65 -26.26
CA ALA A 54 -2.23 -7.77 -25.03
C ALA A 54 -2.87 -6.98 -23.87
N GLN A 55 -3.30 -5.75 -24.15
CA GLN A 55 -3.94 -4.87 -23.18
C GLN A 55 -5.26 -5.44 -22.70
N GLY A 56 -6.11 -5.91 -23.61
CA GLY A 56 -7.41 -6.49 -23.31
C GLY A 56 -7.30 -7.73 -22.43
N VAL A 57 -6.33 -8.61 -22.70
CA VAL A 57 -6.04 -9.79 -21.86
C VAL A 57 -5.63 -9.37 -20.45
N GLY A 58 -4.67 -8.44 -20.34
CA GLY A 58 -4.21 -7.93 -19.04
C GLY A 58 -5.33 -7.28 -18.24
N ASN A 59 -6.19 -6.50 -18.91
CA ASN A 59 -7.33 -5.84 -18.30
C ASN A 59 -8.34 -6.83 -17.73
N ILE A 60 -8.71 -7.88 -18.49
CA ILE A 60 -9.67 -8.91 -18.06
C ILE A 60 -9.13 -9.67 -16.84
N ILE A 61 -7.91 -10.23 -16.92
CA ILE A 61 -7.35 -11.03 -15.84
C ILE A 61 -7.21 -10.21 -14.55
N TRP A 62 -6.70 -8.98 -14.65
CA TRP A 62 -6.58 -8.10 -13.50
C TRP A 62 -7.94 -7.72 -12.92
N ALA A 63 -8.92 -7.37 -13.76
CA ALA A 63 -10.25 -6.99 -13.30
C ALA A 63 -10.94 -8.12 -12.51
N TYR A 64 -10.80 -9.36 -12.98
CA TYR A 64 -11.37 -10.54 -12.32
C TYR A 64 -10.69 -10.81 -10.97
N GLY A 65 -9.37 -10.64 -10.87
CA GLY A 65 -8.66 -10.72 -9.59
C GLY A 65 -9.04 -9.61 -8.60
N VAL A 66 -9.16 -8.36 -9.08
CA VAL A 66 -9.59 -7.24 -8.24
C VAL A 66 -11.04 -7.39 -7.79
N LEU A 67 -11.92 -7.97 -8.59
CA LEU A 67 -13.31 -8.19 -8.19
C LEU A 67 -13.55 -9.52 -7.47
N ASP A 68 -12.48 -10.29 -7.19
CA ASP A 68 -12.57 -11.60 -6.54
C ASP A 68 -13.65 -12.48 -7.20
N PHE A 69 -13.55 -12.57 -8.53
CA PHE A 69 -14.52 -13.27 -9.36
C PHE A 69 -13.77 -14.26 -10.24
N SER A 70 -13.79 -15.53 -9.86
CA SER A 70 -13.06 -16.58 -10.59
C SER A 70 -13.96 -17.26 -11.63
N ASN A 71 -13.45 -17.43 -12.84
CA ASN A 71 -14.08 -18.23 -13.90
C ASN A 71 -12.98 -19.00 -14.62
N GLU A 72 -12.94 -20.33 -14.47
CA GLU A 72 -11.83 -21.16 -14.99
C GLU A 72 -11.70 -21.08 -16.50
N GLU A 73 -12.82 -21.11 -17.24
CA GLU A 73 -12.84 -21.10 -18.70
C GLU A 73 -12.26 -19.80 -19.25
N LEU A 74 -12.69 -18.66 -18.69
CA LEU A 74 -12.17 -17.35 -19.06
C LEU A 74 -10.68 -17.25 -18.75
N ILE A 75 -10.26 -17.62 -17.55
CA ILE A 75 -8.86 -17.51 -17.14
C ILE A 75 -7.98 -18.41 -18.02
N ALA A 76 -8.40 -19.63 -18.31
CA ALA A 76 -7.69 -20.52 -19.22
C ALA A 76 -7.59 -19.94 -20.64
N ALA A 77 -8.68 -19.40 -21.18
CA ALA A 77 -8.71 -18.79 -22.52
C ALA A 77 -7.82 -17.52 -22.61
N MET A 78 -7.91 -16.63 -21.62
CA MET A 78 -7.10 -15.42 -21.55
C MET A 78 -5.60 -15.74 -21.38
N LEU A 79 -5.26 -16.77 -20.61
CA LEU A 79 -3.87 -17.23 -20.49
C LEU A 79 -3.33 -17.85 -21.77
N ALA A 80 -4.11 -18.68 -22.45
CA ALA A 80 -3.72 -19.21 -23.75
C ALA A 80 -3.47 -18.06 -24.75
N ARG A 81 -4.33 -17.02 -24.72
CA ARG A 81 -4.13 -15.82 -25.53
C ARG A 81 -2.88 -15.03 -25.13
N ALA A 82 -2.62 -14.84 -23.83
CA ALA A 82 -1.40 -14.19 -23.34
C ALA A 82 -0.14 -14.92 -23.80
N GLU A 83 -0.16 -16.25 -23.79
CA GLU A 83 0.95 -17.09 -24.23
C GLU A 83 1.19 -16.94 -25.75
N ALA A 84 0.12 -16.84 -26.56
CA ALA A 84 0.22 -16.55 -27.98
C ALA A 84 0.75 -15.13 -28.28
N LEU A 85 0.46 -14.17 -27.39
CA LEU A 85 0.88 -12.77 -27.50
C LEU A 85 2.16 -12.44 -26.73
N ALA A 86 2.93 -13.45 -26.28
CA ALA A 86 4.02 -13.23 -25.31
C ALA A 86 5.03 -12.14 -25.75
N GLY A 87 5.35 -12.06 -27.04
CA GLY A 87 6.28 -11.05 -27.59
C GLY A 87 5.69 -9.63 -27.71
N GLU A 88 4.37 -9.48 -27.59
CA GLU A 88 3.64 -8.21 -27.66
C GLU A 88 3.29 -7.65 -26.28
N LEU A 89 3.42 -8.46 -25.22
CA LEU A 89 3.14 -8.03 -23.85
C LEU A 89 4.14 -6.96 -23.37
N SER A 90 3.60 -5.82 -22.97
CA SER A 90 4.31 -4.77 -22.24
C SER A 90 4.58 -5.18 -20.78
N ALA A 91 5.47 -4.43 -20.11
CA ALA A 91 5.75 -4.63 -18.69
C ALA A 91 4.48 -4.47 -17.81
N GLN A 92 3.60 -3.53 -18.18
CA GLN A 92 2.35 -3.30 -17.49
C GLN A 92 1.41 -4.51 -17.62
N GLU A 93 1.26 -5.08 -18.81
CA GLU A 93 0.38 -6.23 -19.05
C GLU A 93 0.90 -7.48 -18.33
N ILE A 94 2.21 -7.73 -18.35
CA ILE A 94 2.81 -8.83 -17.57
C ILE A 94 2.48 -8.68 -16.08
N SER A 95 2.61 -7.45 -15.54
CA SER A 95 2.29 -7.18 -14.13
C SER A 95 0.81 -7.41 -13.84
N ASN A 96 -0.09 -6.90 -14.70
CA ASN A 96 -1.54 -7.03 -14.53
C ASN A 96 -1.98 -8.51 -14.55
N ILE A 97 -1.45 -9.31 -15.48
CA ILE A 97 -1.75 -10.73 -15.57
C ILE A 97 -1.26 -11.45 -14.30
N ALA A 98 0.00 -11.23 -13.89
CA ALA A 98 0.57 -11.87 -12.71
C ALA A 98 -0.21 -11.54 -11.43
N VAL A 99 -0.54 -10.27 -11.20
CA VAL A 99 -1.28 -9.82 -10.02
C VAL A 99 -2.72 -10.34 -10.04
N GLY A 100 -3.38 -10.36 -11.20
CA GLY A 100 -4.73 -10.92 -11.32
C GLY A 100 -4.76 -12.41 -10.97
N LEU A 101 -3.81 -13.20 -11.48
CA LEU A 101 -3.69 -14.62 -11.14
C LEU A 101 -3.36 -14.84 -9.66
N GLN A 102 -2.47 -14.01 -9.10
CA GLN A 102 -2.14 -14.03 -7.66
C GLN A 102 -3.39 -13.78 -6.81
N ALA A 103 -4.16 -12.73 -7.13
CA ALA A 103 -5.37 -12.37 -6.40
C ALA A 103 -6.45 -13.46 -6.49
N LEU A 104 -6.54 -14.17 -7.62
CA LEU A 104 -7.43 -15.31 -7.82
C LEU A 104 -6.93 -16.63 -7.21
N GLY A 105 -5.75 -16.64 -6.57
CA GLY A 105 -5.15 -17.85 -6.01
C GLY A 105 -4.74 -18.90 -7.05
N LYS A 106 -4.49 -18.49 -8.30
CA LYS A 106 -4.15 -19.39 -9.42
C LYS A 106 -2.66 -19.69 -9.47
N THR A 107 -2.11 -20.24 -8.39
CA THR A 107 -0.65 -20.43 -8.22
C THR A 107 0.01 -21.19 -9.37
N ALA A 108 -0.56 -22.32 -9.82
CA ALA A 108 0.01 -23.10 -10.93
C ALA A 108 0.05 -22.32 -12.24
N ALA A 109 -1.04 -21.61 -12.55
CA ALA A 109 -1.14 -20.78 -13.75
C ALA A 109 -0.18 -19.58 -13.67
N LEU A 110 -0.09 -18.94 -12.50
CA LEU A 110 0.84 -17.86 -12.22
C LEU A 110 2.28 -18.30 -12.43
N ARG A 111 2.67 -19.44 -11.84
CA ARG A 111 4.03 -19.99 -11.97
C ARG A 111 4.37 -20.31 -13.43
N ARG A 112 3.44 -20.94 -14.16
CA ARG A 112 3.61 -21.24 -15.60
C ARG A 112 3.79 -19.98 -16.43
N PHE A 113 2.98 -18.96 -16.19
CA PHE A 113 3.07 -17.68 -16.90
C PHE A 113 4.40 -16.97 -16.60
N LEU A 114 4.75 -16.83 -15.31
CA LEU A 114 5.97 -16.16 -14.86
C LEU A 114 7.24 -16.83 -15.39
N GLY A 115 7.26 -18.16 -15.52
CA GLY A 115 8.42 -18.90 -16.05
C GLY A 115 8.89 -18.42 -17.44
N ARG A 116 7.99 -17.84 -18.24
CA ARG A 116 8.33 -17.22 -19.53
C ARG A 116 8.34 -15.68 -19.45
N ALA A 117 7.41 -15.10 -18.71
CA ALA A 117 7.22 -13.66 -18.69
C ALA A 117 8.33 -12.89 -17.96
N LEU A 118 9.01 -13.49 -16.97
CA LEU A 118 10.04 -12.78 -16.19
C LEU A 118 11.26 -12.37 -17.03
N GLY A 119 11.69 -13.22 -17.96
CA GLY A 119 12.78 -12.89 -18.89
C GLY A 119 12.41 -11.73 -19.81
N LEU A 120 11.18 -11.75 -20.36
CA LEU A 120 10.65 -10.68 -21.20
C LEU A 120 10.52 -9.37 -20.42
N PHE A 121 9.91 -9.43 -19.23
CA PHE A 121 9.74 -8.29 -18.36
C PHE A 121 11.08 -7.59 -18.08
N ARG A 122 12.14 -8.33 -17.74
CA ARG A 122 13.47 -7.75 -17.50
C ARG A 122 14.05 -7.05 -18.73
N GLY A 123 13.73 -7.50 -19.94
CA GLY A 123 14.18 -6.89 -21.19
C GLY A 123 13.46 -5.59 -21.53
N ILE A 124 12.22 -5.41 -21.07
CA ILE A 124 11.35 -4.28 -21.47
C ILE A 124 11.02 -3.31 -20.32
N ALA A 125 11.22 -3.72 -19.08
CA ALA A 125 10.91 -2.92 -17.89
C ALA A 125 12.00 -1.85 -17.67
N GLY A 126 11.79 -0.69 -18.29
CA GLY A 126 12.60 0.52 -18.12
C GLY A 126 11.74 1.77 -17.95
N ALA A 127 12.36 2.95 -18.12
CA ALA A 127 11.67 4.22 -17.97
C ALA A 127 10.47 4.42 -18.88
N GLY A 128 9.32 4.76 -18.27
CA GLY A 128 8.07 5.00 -19.00
C GLY A 128 7.36 3.73 -19.47
N SER A 129 7.86 2.53 -19.15
CA SER A 129 7.27 1.25 -19.57
C SER A 129 5.96 0.88 -18.86
N GLY A 130 5.55 1.64 -17.83
CA GLY A 130 4.43 1.28 -16.96
C GLY A 130 4.69 0.05 -16.08
N ALA A 131 5.94 -0.42 -15.99
CA ALA A 131 6.33 -1.57 -15.18
C ALA A 131 5.99 -1.37 -13.71
N ASN A 132 5.23 -2.31 -13.13
CA ASN A 132 4.95 -2.34 -11.70
C ASN A 132 5.83 -3.39 -11.02
N TRP A 133 7.10 -3.00 -10.79
CA TRP A 133 8.12 -3.87 -10.21
C TRP A 133 7.72 -4.45 -8.85
N ALA A 134 7.15 -3.63 -7.97
CA ALA A 134 6.73 -4.09 -6.64
C ALA A 134 5.63 -5.14 -6.73
N ASP A 135 4.58 -4.89 -7.50
CA ASP A 135 3.47 -5.83 -7.59
C ASP A 135 3.90 -7.14 -8.25
N LEU A 136 4.70 -7.08 -9.31
CA LEU A 136 5.26 -8.29 -9.93
C LEU A 136 6.16 -9.06 -8.96
N ALA A 137 7.03 -8.39 -8.22
CA ALA A 137 7.88 -9.05 -7.22
C ALA A 137 7.06 -9.73 -6.11
N ASN A 138 5.98 -9.09 -5.65
CA ASN A 138 5.07 -9.71 -4.68
C ASN A 138 4.31 -10.91 -5.28
N ALA A 139 3.96 -10.89 -6.56
CA ALA A 139 3.37 -12.04 -7.25
C ALA A 139 4.37 -13.19 -7.42
N VAL A 140 5.63 -12.89 -7.74
CA VAL A 140 6.71 -13.88 -7.81
C VAL A 140 6.95 -14.53 -6.45
N ALA A 141 7.06 -13.74 -5.38
CA ALA A 141 7.22 -14.24 -4.03
C ALA A 141 6.06 -15.17 -3.59
N ASP A 142 4.84 -14.84 -3.99
CA ASP A 142 3.67 -15.69 -3.72
C ASP A 142 3.69 -17.00 -4.54
N ALA A 143 4.08 -16.94 -5.82
CA ALA A 143 4.22 -18.11 -6.68
C ALA A 143 5.29 -19.11 -6.16
N VAL A 144 6.38 -18.59 -5.58
CA VAL A 144 7.43 -19.40 -4.95
C VAL A 144 6.93 -20.05 -3.65
N ARG A 145 6.06 -19.37 -2.90
CA ARG A 145 5.51 -19.90 -1.64
C ARG A 145 4.40 -20.93 -1.85
N GLY A 146 3.53 -20.70 -2.84
CA GLY A 146 2.34 -21.52 -3.04
C GLY A 146 2.61 -22.90 -3.63
N GLU A 147 3.75 -23.07 -4.31
CA GLU A 147 4.20 -24.36 -4.83
C GLU A 147 5.64 -24.63 -4.39
N GLY A 148 5.84 -25.76 -3.70
CA GLY A 148 7.19 -26.24 -3.40
C GLY A 148 7.95 -26.61 -4.68
N GLY A 149 9.28 -26.55 -4.63
CA GLY A 149 10.15 -26.94 -5.74
C GLY A 149 10.83 -25.77 -6.44
N ASP A 150 11.87 -26.09 -7.22
CA ASP A 150 12.78 -25.12 -7.83
C ASP A 150 12.08 -24.22 -8.85
N PHE A 151 12.28 -22.90 -8.73
CA PHE A 151 11.80 -21.89 -9.66
C PHE A 151 12.94 -20.94 -10.09
N PRO A 152 13.86 -21.38 -10.97
CA PRO A 152 15.07 -20.61 -11.27
C PRO A 152 14.79 -19.18 -11.77
N ALA A 153 13.80 -19.03 -12.66
CA ALA A 153 13.40 -17.71 -13.19
C ALA A 153 12.96 -16.74 -12.09
N ALA A 154 12.34 -17.22 -11.01
CA ALA A 154 11.98 -16.39 -9.86
C ALA A 154 13.21 -15.98 -9.05
N SER A 155 14.18 -16.88 -8.85
CA SER A 155 15.43 -16.57 -8.13
C SER A 155 16.24 -15.48 -8.85
N ASP A 156 16.39 -15.59 -10.17
CA ASP A 156 17.12 -14.60 -10.97
C ASP A 156 16.44 -13.24 -10.96
N PHE A 157 15.10 -13.23 -11.09
CA PHE A 157 14.31 -12.01 -10.99
C PHE A 157 14.41 -11.38 -9.59
N GLU A 158 14.28 -12.19 -8.53
CA GLU A 158 14.37 -11.74 -7.13
C GLU A 158 15.73 -11.09 -6.85
N SER A 159 16.82 -11.73 -7.28
CA SER A 159 18.17 -11.19 -7.16
C SER A 159 18.28 -9.83 -7.86
N TYR A 160 17.78 -9.73 -9.10
CA TYR A 160 17.79 -8.47 -9.84
C TYR A 160 16.95 -7.38 -9.14
N PHE A 161 15.70 -7.67 -8.78
CA PHE A 161 14.81 -6.74 -8.07
C PHE A 161 15.47 -6.24 -6.77
N ARG A 162 16.08 -7.15 -6.01
CA ARG A 162 16.77 -6.79 -4.77
C ARG A 162 17.94 -5.86 -5.00
N HIS A 163 18.86 -6.24 -5.90
CA HIS A 163 20.08 -5.47 -6.13
C HIS A 163 19.83 -4.12 -6.79
N GLN A 164 18.89 -4.05 -7.73
CA GLN A 164 18.66 -2.84 -8.52
C GLN A 164 17.70 -1.86 -7.85
N LEU A 165 16.71 -2.37 -7.09
CA LEU A 165 15.62 -1.53 -6.58
C LEU A 165 15.50 -1.58 -5.05
N LEU A 166 15.39 -2.77 -4.46
CA LEU A 166 15.05 -2.88 -3.04
C LEU A 166 16.20 -2.42 -2.11
N GLU A 167 17.40 -3.00 -2.26
CA GLU A 167 18.52 -2.75 -1.35
C GLU A 167 19.05 -1.31 -1.39
N PRO A 168 19.16 -0.63 -2.55
CA PRO A 168 19.53 0.78 -2.57
C PRO A 168 18.56 1.65 -1.76
N ILE A 169 17.25 1.43 -1.93
CA ILE A 169 16.23 2.21 -1.22
C ILE A 169 16.20 1.86 0.27
N LEU A 170 16.25 0.57 0.63
CA LEU A 170 16.31 0.15 2.03
C LEU A 170 17.58 0.66 2.74
N GLY A 171 18.72 0.69 2.05
CA GLY A 171 19.96 1.25 2.55
C GLY A 171 19.86 2.74 2.85
N CYS A 172 19.17 3.52 2.01
CA CYS A 172 18.86 4.92 2.28
C CYS A 172 17.87 5.09 3.45
N LEU A 173 16.79 4.30 3.50
CA LEU A 173 15.82 4.32 4.60
C LEU A 173 16.48 3.98 5.94
N ALA A 174 17.43 3.03 5.97
CA ALA A 174 18.16 2.65 7.17
C ALA A 174 19.05 3.79 7.70
N GLN A 175 19.63 4.61 6.81
CA GLN A 175 20.39 5.80 7.19
C GLN A 175 19.52 6.93 7.75
N LEU A 176 18.20 6.92 7.47
CA LEU A 176 17.24 7.79 8.12
C LEU A 176 16.87 7.32 9.53
N ALA A 177 17.10 6.05 9.88
CA ALA A 177 16.80 5.50 11.20
C ALA A 177 17.96 5.76 12.21
N PRO A 178 17.69 5.77 13.53
CA PRO A 178 18.67 6.16 14.56
C PRO A 178 19.97 5.37 14.54
N ALA A 179 19.89 4.07 14.21
CA ALA A 179 21.00 3.13 14.38
C ALA A 179 22.15 3.31 13.36
N SER A 180 21.95 4.11 12.29
CA SER A 180 22.90 4.21 11.17
C SER A 180 23.08 5.64 10.63
N ALA A 181 22.75 6.65 11.43
CA ALA A 181 22.71 8.06 11.02
C ALA A 181 24.11 8.71 10.87
N ALA A 182 24.91 8.25 9.90
CA ALA A 182 26.23 8.80 9.59
C ALA A 182 26.20 10.06 8.72
N ARG A 183 25.11 10.29 7.96
CA ARG A 183 24.95 11.42 7.03
C ARG A 183 23.88 12.42 7.50
N PRO A 184 23.96 13.69 7.07
CA PRO A 184 22.91 14.68 7.27
C PRO A 184 21.59 14.19 6.67
N GLU A 185 20.49 14.38 7.41
CA GLU A 185 19.16 13.89 7.01
C GLU A 185 18.71 14.43 5.63
N SER A 186 18.98 15.71 5.34
CA SER A 186 18.65 16.34 4.06
C SER A 186 19.28 15.62 2.88
N GLU A 187 20.56 15.25 2.98
CA GLU A 187 21.26 14.55 1.90
C GLU A 187 20.74 13.14 1.69
N VAL A 188 20.37 12.44 2.78
CA VAL A 188 19.79 11.10 2.69
C VAL A 188 18.42 11.16 2.04
N LEU A 189 17.59 12.16 2.38
CA LEU A 189 16.30 12.38 1.74
C LEU A 189 16.43 12.74 0.26
N GLU A 190 17.42 13.56 -0.11
CA GLU A 190 17.71 13.86 -1.52
C GLU A 190 18.16 12.61 -2.28
N SER A 191 19.05 11.80 -1.70
CA SER A 191 19.48 10.53 -2.27
C SER A 191 18.30 9.57 -2.47
N LEU A 192 17.42 9.47 -1.46
CA LEU A 192 16.22 8.64 -1.52
C LEU A 192 15.23 9.17 -2.57
N GLN A 193 15.06 10.49 -2.68
CA GLN A 193 14.24 11.12 -3.69
C GLN A 193 14.75 10.79 -5.10
N LEU A 194 16.07 10.87 -5.33
CA LEU A 194 16.69 10.51 -6.60
C LEU A 194 16.50 9.03 -6.90
N LEU A 195 16.80 8.12 -5.96
CA LEU A 195 16.59 6.68 -6.17
C LEU A 195 15.15 6.32 -6.52
N CYS A 196 14.17 7.03 -5.97
CA CYS A 196 12.77 6.75 -6.27
C CYS A 196 12.24 7.52 -7.50
N ALA A 197 12.96 8.54 -8.00
CA ALA A 197 12.58 9.40 -9.14
C ALA A 197 13.34 9.06 -10.44
N GLU A 198 14.64 8.79 -10.34
CA GLU A 198 15.50 8.33 -11.42
C GLU A 198 15.36 6.82 -11.62
N GLY A 199 15.50 6.37 -12.87
CA GLY A 199 15.58 4.93 -13.19
C GLY A 199 14.32 4.33 -13.79
N GLY A 200 13.30 5.13 -14.09
CA GLY A 200 12.21 4.67 -14.95
C GLY A 200 11.26 3.60 -14.39
N SER A 201 11.55 3.21 -13.16
CA SER A 201 10.94 2.17 -12.37
C SER A 201 10.46 2.82 -11.07
N SER A 202 9.70 3.93 -11.19
CA SER A 202 9.19 4.65 -10.03
C SER A 202 8.51 3.65 -9.10
N LEU A 203 9.16 3.38 -7.97
CA LEU A 203 8.74 2.38 -7.01
C LEU A 203 8.04 3.14 -5.89
N PRO A 204 6.71 3.29 -5.91
CA PRO A 204 6.02 4.07 -4.89
C PRO A 204 5.95 3.33 -3.54
N TYR A 205 6.02 2.00 -3.55
CA TYR A 205 5.88 1.10 -2.41
C TYR A 205 6.63 -0.19 -2.67
N PHE A 206 6.82 -1.01 -1.63
CA PHE A 206 7.41 -2.35 -1.77
C PHE A 206 6.39 -3.49 -1.84
N GLY A 207 5.09 -3.19 -1.68
CA GLY A 207 4.03 -4.20 -1.57
C GLY A 207 4.10 -4.93 -0.23
N GLU A 208 3.28 -5.95 -0.05
CA GLU A 208 3.11 -6.59 1.27
C GLU A 208 4.37 -7.29 1.78
N VAL A 209 5.00 -8.13 0.96
CA VAL A 209 6.13 -8.99 1.37
C VAL A 209 7.32 -8.14 1.80
N TYR A 210 7.78 -7.26 0.90
CA TYR A 210 8.98 -6.49 1.12
C TYR A 210 8.75 -5.28 2.04
N THR A 211 7.53 -4.79 2.22
CA THR A 211 7.25 -3.79 3.27
C THR A 211 7.37 -4.42 4.65
N ARG A 212 6.94 -5.68 4.86
CA ARG A 212 7.19 -6.38 6.14
C ARG A 212 8.69 -6.58 6.40
N GLU A 213 9.44 -6.96 5.36
CA GLU A 213 10.91 -7.03 5.44
C GLU A 213 11.52 -5.66 5.82
N ALA A 214 11.06 -4.59 5.18
CA ALA A 214 11.50 -3.22 5.46
C ALA A 214 11.24 -2.84 6.93
N LEU A 215 10.01 -3.04 7.43
CA LEU A 215 9.67 -2.71 8.82
C LEU A 215 10.53 -3.48 9.83
N ALA A 216 10.82 -4.75 9.57
CA ALA A 216 11.70 -5.55 10.42
C ALA A 216 13.14 -5.00 10.41
N ARG A 217 13.72 -4.73 9.23
CA ARG A 217 15.10 -4.22 9.09
C ARG A 217 15.26 -2.80 9.67
N LEU A 218 14.24 -1.97 9.54
CA LEU A 218 14.22 -0.59 10.05
C LEU A 218 13.86 -0.51 11.54
N ARG A 219 13.57 -1.65 12.19
CA ARG A 219 13.12 -1.74 13.59
C ARG A 219 11.86 -0.91 13.86
N LEU A 220 10.97 -0.89 12.87
CA LEU A 220 9.66 -0.25 12.96
C LEU A 220 8.55 -1.28 13.20
N ALA A 221 8.80 -2.58 13.07
CA ALA A 221 7.84 -3.62 13.41
C ALA A 221 7.76 -3.86 14.94
N GLU A 222 6.63 -4.37 15.42
CA GLU A 222 6.51 -4.83 16.81
C GLU A 222 7.53 -5.95 17.10
N ALA A 223 8.27 -5.83 18.21
CA ALA A 223 9.20 -6.87 18.62
C ALA A 223 8.43 -8.16 18.91
N ALA A 224 8.76 -9.25 18.22
CA ALA A 224 8.11 -10.54 18.44
C ALA A 224 8.22 -10.95 19.92
N HIS A 225 7.08 -11.12 20.59
CA HIS A 225 7.01 -11.76 21.90
C HIS A 225 7.38 -13.24 21.75
N ASN A 226 8.69 -13.53 21.79
CA ASN A 226 9.36 -14.76 22.21
C ASN A 226 10.71 -14.86 21.48
N GLY A 227 11.81 -14.90 22.24
CA GLY A 227 13.18 -15.00 21.73
C GLY A 227 13.50 -16.31 21.01
N GLY A 228 12.91 -16.56 19.85
CA GLY A 228 13.15 -17.78 19.07
C GLY A 228 12.83 -17.57 17.60
N LYS A 229 13.88 -17.66 16.77
CA LYS A 229 13.88 -17.86 15.30
C LYS A 229 12.79 -17.11 14.53
N VAL A 230 13.21 -16.08 13.78
CA VAL A 230 12.49 -15.59 12.60
C VAL A 230 12.32 -16.77 11.64
N SER A 231 11.21 -17.50 11.76
CA SER A 231 10.91 -18.64 10.92
C SER A 231 10.45 -18.11 9.56
N SER A 232 11.40 -18.02 8.63
CA SER A 232 11.21 -17.59 7.24
C SER A 232 10.80 -16.11 7.06
N PRO A 233 11.34 -15.36 6.08
CA PRO A 233 10.97 -13.96 5.83
C PRO A 233 9.51 -13.75 5.39
N ILE A 234 8.72 -14.82 5.20
CA ILE A 234 7.50 -14.80 4.36
C ILE A 234 6.31 -15.55 5.01
N GLY A 235 6.38 -15.86 6.30
CA GLY A 235 5.26 -16.39 7.10
C GLY A 235 4.55 -15.28 7.88
N PHE A 236 3.25 -15.08 7.67
CA PHE A 236 2.49 -14.06 8.40
C PHE A 236 2.27 -14.51 9.86
N ALA A 237 2.81 -13.75 10.81
CA ALA A 237 2.49 -13.93 12.21
C ALA A 237 0.99 -13.63 12.47
N PRO A 238 0.36 -14.30 13.45
CA PRO A 238 -1.00 -13.94 13.84
C PRO A 238 -1.04 -12.47 14.31
N TRP A 239 -2.11 -11.76 13.95
CA TRP A 239 -2.31 -10.37 14.33
C TRP A 239 -2.26 -10.18 15.85
N SER A 240 -1.47 -9.20 16.28
CA SER A 240 -1.42 -8.77 17.69
C SER A 240 -2.77 -8.21 18.15
N ALA A 241 -2.97 -8.12 19.46
CA ALA A 241 -4.22 -7.60 20.02
C ALA A 241 -4.51 -6.15 19.58
N TRP A 242 -3.48 -5.29 19.61
CA TRP A 242 -3.63 -3.88 19.21
C TRP A 242 -3.87 -3.74 17.70
N ALA A 243 -3.27 -4.59 16.86
CA ALA A 243 -3.51 -4.55 15.42
C ALA A 243 -4.95 -4.98 15.08
N LYS A 244 -5.52 -5.94 15.81
CA LYS A 244 -6.94 -6.32 15.68
C LYS A 244 -7.87 -5.18 16.07
N GLU A 245 -7.57 -4.49 17.16
CA GLU A 245 -8.31 -3.30 17.60
C GLU A 245 -8.24 -2.19 16.54
N ALA A 246 -7.04 -1.86 16.06
CA ALA A 246 -6.82 -0.86 15.04
C ALA A 246 -7.61 -1.15 13.75
N ARG A 247 -7.64 -2.41 13.31
CA ARG A 247 -8.46 -2.87 12.17
C ARG A 247 -9.95 -2.62 12.40
N GLN A 248 -10.45 -2.95 13.59
CA GLN A 248 -11.83 -2.75 13.94
C GLN A 248 -12.19 -1.25 13.94
N SER A 249 -11.35 -0.40 14.53
CA SER A 249 -11.56 1.06 14.52
C SER A 249 -11.55 1.64 13.10
N CYS A 250 -10.61 1.21 12.25
CA CYS A 250 -10.58 1.66 10.86
C CYS A 250 -11.82 1.19 10.07
N PHE A 251 -12.31 -0.02 10.32
CA PHE A 251 -13.55 -0.53 9.71
C PHE A 251 -14.76 0.32 10.12
N GLU A 252 -14.92 0.62 11.41
CA GLU A 252 -16.01 1.47 11.91
C GLU A 252 -15.94 2.89 11.33
N ALA A 253 -14.74 3.47 11.25
CA ALA A 253 -14.53 4.76 10.62
C ALA A 253 -14.93 4.76 9.13
N ALA A 254 -14.54 3.73 8.38
CA ALA A 254 -14.90 3.57 6.97
C ALA A 254 -16.42 3.45 6.78
N GLN A 255 -17.11 2.70 7.66
CA GLN A 255 -18.56 2.58 7.64
C GLN A 255 -19.25 3.92 7.93
N ALA A 256 -18.78 4.66 8.93
CA ALA A 256 -19.32 5.97 9.27
C ALA A 256 -19.17 6.96 8.09
N GLN A 257 -18.01 6.95 7.41
CA GLN A 257 -17.81 7.76 6.21
C GLN A 257 -18.76 7.38 5.06
N ALA A 258 -18.97 6.09 4.83
CA ALA A 258 -19.88 5.60 3.79
C ALA A 258 -21.34 5.99 4.05
N GLN A 259 -21.77 5.95 5.32
CA GLN A 259 -23.08 6.39 5.77
C GLN A 259 -23.26 7.91 5.59
N ALA A 260 -22.29 8.71 6.02
CA ALA A 260 -22.33 10.17 5.89
C ALA A 260 -22.36 10.64 4.42
N ALA A 261 -21.70 9.92 3.52
CA ALA A 261 -21.68 10.23 2.09
C ALA A 261 -22.99 9.87 1.34
N GLY A 262 -24.04 9.39 2.03
CA GLY A 262 -25.28 8.93 1.40
C GLY A 262 -25.10 7.71 0.50
N SER A 263 -23.92 7.06 0.55
CA SER A 263 -23.57 5.93 -0.30
C SER A 263 -24.01 4.58 0.26
N ALA A 264 -24.58 4.56 1.47
CA ALA A 264 -25.16 3.39 2.12
C ALA A 264 -26.58 3.07 1.59
N ALA A 265 -26.80 3.16 0.28
CA ALA A 265 -28.05 2.71 -0.34
C ALA A 265 -27.98 1.18 -0.58
N GLN A 266 -28.89 0.46 0.10
CA GLN A 266 -29.32 -0.93 -0.15
C GLN A 266 -28.27 -2.04 0.02
N GLY A 267 -28.24 -2.61 1.23
CA GLY A 267 -27.99 -4.05 1.44
C GLY A 267 -26.58 -4.60 1.26
N ASP A 268 -25.67 -3.90 0.57
CA ASP A 268 -24.29 -4.36 0.40
C ASP A 268 -23.45 -4.05 1.65
N LYS A 269 -23.29 -5.06 2.51
CA LYS A 269 -22.55 -4.95 3.77
C LYS A 269 -21.03 -4.78 3.56
N SER A 270 -20.52 -4.97 2.34
CA SER A 270 -19.11 -4.73 2.01
C SER A 270 -18.96 -3.53 1.09
N CYS A 271 -18.84 -2.34 1.65
CA CYS A 271 -18.53 -1.10 0.92
C CYS A 271 -17.06 -1.01 0.47
N TRP A 272 -16.38 -2.13 0.24
CA TRP A 272 -14.97 -2.14 -0.13
C TRP A 272 -14.77 -1.39 -1.45
N ARG A 273 -13.70 -0.60 -1.50
CA ARG A 273 -13.26 0.08 -2.71
C ARG A 273 -11.78 -0.22 -2.92
N PRO A 274 -11.32 -0.29 -4.17
CA PRO A 274 -9.89 -0.36 -4.46
C PRO A 274 -9.14 0.74 -3.71
N PRO A 275 -7.98 0.44 -3.10
CA PRO A 275 -7.24 1.41 -2.31
C PRO A 275 -6.84 2.62 -3.18
N SER A 276 -7.05 3.80 -2.62
CA SER A 276 -6.65 5.09 -3.19
C SER A 276 -6.06 5.95 -2.08
N THR A 277 -5.26 6.97 -2.40
CA THR A 277 -4.67 7.87 -1.40
C THR A 277 -5.72 8.42 -0.42
N ASP A 278 -6.89 8.82 -0.94
CA ASP A 278 -7.96 9.41 -0.13
C ASP A 278 -8.76 8.35 0.67
N GLY A 279 -8.64 7.06 0.31
CA GLY A 279 -9.34 5.95 0.96
C GLY A 279 -8.49 5.16 1.96
N ILE A 280 -7.20 5.45 2.07
CA ILE A 280 -6.31 4.84 3.06
C ILE A 280 -6.55 5.50 4.42
N LEU A 281 -6.66 4.67 5.46
CA LEU A 281 -6.80 5.08 6.85
C LEU A 281 -5.57 4.65 7.63
N ALA A 282 -5.16 5.46 8.60
CA ALA A 282 -4.18 5.05 9.61
C ALA A 282 -4.82 5.10 10.99
N TYR A 283 -4.61 4.10 11.83
CA TYR A 283 -4.88 4.19 13.26
C TYR A 283 -3.57 4.49 13.98
N ALA A 284 -3.59 5.39 14.96
CA ALA A 284 -2.46 5.60 15.83
C ALA A 284 -2.88 5.62 17.30
N SER A 285 -1.99 5.10 18.14
CA SER A 285 -2.03 5.22 19.60
C SER A 285 -0.64 5.50 20.12
N TRP A 286 -0.53 6.21 21.24
CA TRP A 286 0.77 6.49 21.84
C TRP A 286 0.66 6.79 23.33
N SER A 287 1.76 6.54 24.02
CA SER A 287 2.02 7.00 25.38
C SER A 287 3.47 7.46 25.43
N VAL A 288 3.68 8.77 25.50
CA VAL A 288 5.00 9.40 25.38
C VAL A 288 5.24 10.34 26.55
N GLU A 289 6.35 10.15 27.24
CA GLU A 289 6.85 11.04 28.27
C GLU A 289 7.85 12.04 27.69
N CYS A 290 7.63 13.33 27.96
CA CYS A 290 8.50 14.43 27.54
C CYS A 290 9.09 15.17 28.76
N GLY A 291 10.20 15.88 28.55
CA GLY A 291 10.78 16.77 29.55
C GLY A 291 11.27 16.07 30.83
N GLY A 292 11.73 14.83 30.72
CA GLY A 292 12.20 14.02 31.87
C GLY A 292 11.05 13.48 32.74
N GLY A 293 9.91 13.15 32.15
CA GLY A 293 8.72 12.64 32.87
C GLY A 293 7.77 13.73 33.37
N ARG A 294 7.98 14.99 32.97
CA ARG A 294 7.16 16.13 33.40
C ARG A 294 5.83 16.25 32.65
N LYS A 295 5.73 15.68 31.45
CA LYS A 295 4.54 15.71 30.61
C LYS A 295 4.34 14.33 30.02
N VAL A 296 3.15 13.77 30.17
CA VAL A 296 2.76 12.52 29.51
C VAL A 296 1.73 12.89 28.45
N ILE A 297 1.96 12.42 27.22
CA ILE A 297 1.08 12.64 26.08
C ILE A 297 0.51 11.29 25.71
N GLU A 298 -0.80 11.15 25.86
CA GLU A 298 -1.52 9.91 25.60
C GLU A 298 -2.51 10.10 24.47
N LEU A 299 -2.58 9.09 23.60
CA LEU A 299 -3.68 8.86 22.69
C LEU A 299 -4.02 7.37 22.80
N PRO A 300 -5.17 7.00 23.40
CA PRO A 300 -5.53 5.60 23.57
C PRO A 300 -5.70 4.88 22.22
N GLY A 301 -6.18 5.60 21.19
CA GLY A 301 -6.35 5.10 19.84
C GLY A 301 -7.27 6.00 19.03
N ARG A 302 -6.86 6.40 17.82
CA ARG A 302 -7.70 7.17 16.90
C ARG A 302 -7.36 6.88 15.45
N VAL A 303 -8.38 6.92 14.60
CA VAL A 303 -8.24 6.85 13.15
C VAL A 303 -7.97 8.24 12.56
N PHE A 304 -6.92 8.31 11.75
CA PHE A 304 -6.49 9.44 10.95
C PHE A 304 -6.82 9.16 9.49
N LEU A 305 -7.20 10.23 8.79
CA LEU A 305 -7.57 10.22 7.39
C LEU A 305 -6.60 11.08 6.61
N SER A 306 -6.55 10.86 5.29
CA SER A 306 -5.90 11.85 4.45
C SER A 306 -6.68 13.17 4.56
N ALA A 307 -5.98 14.25 4.93
CA ALA A 307 -6.61 15.56 5.02
C ALA A 307 -7.09 15.97 3.63
N ARG A 308 -8.41 16.18 3.46
CA ARG A 308 -8.90 16.90 2.28
C ARG A 308 -8.40 18.34 2.41
N SER A 309 -8.05 18.98 1.30
CA SER A 309 -7.69 20.40 1.25
C SER A 309 -8.88 21.32 1.54
N SER A 310 -9.69 21.04 2.57
CA SER A 310 -10.61 22.03 3.10
C SER A 310 -9.77 23.04 3.87
N ARG A 311 -9.89 24.30 3.45
CA ARG A 311 -9.35 25.50 4.10
C ARG A 311 -9.74 25.68 5.59
N GLU A 312 -10.41 24.69 6.17
CA GLU A 312 -10.86 24.64 7.57
C GLU A 312 -9.92 23.79 8.46
N SER A 313 -8.99 23.05 7.86
CA SER A 313 -7.96 22.27 8.58
C SER A 313 -6.57 22.89 8.50
N GLU A 314 -6.46 24.17 8.16
CA GLU A 314 -5.29 25.01 8.51
C GLU A 314 -5.28 25.25 10.02
N GLY A 315 -5.34 24.16 10.80
CA GLY A 315 -4.90 24.19 12.17
C GLY A 315 -3.42 24.50 12.15
N HIS A 316 -3.04 25.57 12.84
CA HIS A 316 -1.70 26.13 13.01
C HIS A 316 -0.65 25.12 13.53
N GLU A 317 -0.34 24.05 12.80
CA GLU A 317 0.92 23.35 13.00
C GLU A 317 2.01 24.28 12.48
N SER A 318 2.84 24.77 13.41
CA SER A 318 3.94 25.67 13.08
C SER A 318 4.82 25.05 11.99
N ASP A 319 5.34 25.88 11.08
CA ASP A 319 6.30 25.49 10.05
C ASP A 319 7.46 24.66 10.63
N CYS A 320 7.83 24.89 11.90
CA CYS A 320 8.81 24.11 12.64
C CYS A 320 8.45 22.60 12.68
N VAL A 321 7.19 22.25 12.93
CA VAL A 321 6.72 20.86 13.07
C VAL A 321 6.66 20.18 11.71
N GLN A 322 6.13 20.89 10.71
CA GLN A 322 6.02 20.40 9.33
C GLN A 322 7.39 20.07 8.73
N ALA A 323 8.42 20.86 9.07
CA ALA A 323 9.79 20.66 8.60
C ALA A 323 10.51 19.44 9.21
N LEU A 324 10.03 18.89 10.34
CA LEU A 324 10.67 17.74 11.01
C LEU A 324 10.43 16.41 10.28
N LEU A 325 9.30 16.31 9.57
CA LEU A 325 8.84 15.08 8.93
C LEU A 325 8.56 15.34 7.45
N ARG A 326 9.62 15.27 6.63
CA ARG A 326 9.60 15.64 5.22
C ARG A 326 9.27 14.43 4.34
N PRO A 327 8.14 14.43 3.62
CA PRO A 327 7.85 13.38 2.65
C PRO A 327 8.64 13.58 1.35
N LEU A 328 8.69 12.53 0.54
CA LEU A 328 9.31 12.56 -0.79
C LEU A 328 8.41 13.31 -1.78
N ARG A 329 9.01 14.21 -2.57
CA ARG A 329 8.40 15.06 -3.60
C ARG A 329 8.04 14.31 -4.88
N GLN A 330 7.31 13.21 -4.78
CA GLN A 330 6.90 12.41 -5.95
C GLN A 330 5.44 12.62 -6.35
N HIS A 331 4.59 13.10 -5.43
CA HIS A 331 3.18 13.36 -5.69
C HIS A 331 2.65 14.44 -4.72
N PRO A 332 1.87 15.44 -5.19
CA PRO A 332 1.47 16.63 -4.41
C PRO A 332 0.51 16.36 -3.23
N ARG A 333 0.15 15.11 -2.96
CA ARG A 333 -0.76 14.74 -1.84
C ARG A 333 -0.09 13.91 -0.74
N ARG A 334 1.22 13.60 -0.87
CA ARG A 334 1.92 12.80 0.14
C ARG A 334 2.09 13.52 1.48
N ASP A 335 2.07 14.84 1.46
CA ASP A 335 2.05 15.67 2.68
C ASP A 335 0.84 15.39 3.56
N LEU A 336 -0.24 14.88 2.97
CA LEU A 336 -1.53 14.65 3.61
C LEU A 336 -1.80 13.17 3.87
N HIS A 337 -0.78 12.29 3.81
CA HIS A 337 -0.95 10.89 4.16
C HIS A 337 -1.26 10.74 5.67
N PRO A 338 -2.21 9.87 6.05
CA PRO A 338 -2.69 9.77 7.43
C PRO A 338 -1.59 9.37 8.43
N GLU A 339 -0.59 8.60 8.01
CA GLU A 339 0.57 8.25 8.84
C GLU A 339 1.38 9.47 9.24
N ARG A 340 1.63 10.37 8.27
CA ARG A 340 2.36 11.62 8.51
C ARG A 340 1.55 12.53 9.40
N MET A 341 0.24 12.65 9.16
CA MET A 341 -0.62 13.49 9.99
C MET A 341 -0.66 13.04 11.45
N ALA A 342 -0.72 11.73 11.70
CA ALA A 342 -0.65 11.20 13.07
C ALA A 342 0.66 11.57 13.77
N LEU A 343 1.79 11.46 13.06
CA LEU A 343 3.12 11.78 13.60
C LEU A 343 3.33 13.29 13.81
N LEU A 344 2.83 14.13 12.90
CA LEU A 344 2.88 15.59 13.05
C LEU A 344 2.07 16.05 14.27
N GLU A 345 0.88 15.50 14.47
CA GLU A 345 0.08 15.84 15.65
C GLU A 345 0.79 15.42 16.95
N LEU A 346 1.41 14.24 16.97
CA LEU A 346 2.24 13.81 18.09
C LEU A 346 3.37 14.82 18.34
N PHE A 347 4.13 15.20 17.31
CA PHE A 347 5.24 16.14 17.42
C PHE A 347 4.77 17.52 17.90
N ALA A 348 3.65 18.03 17.37
CA ALA A 348 3.03 19.27 17.85
C ALA A 348 2.68 19.19 19.35
N LYS A 349 2.10 18.08 19.81
CA LYS A 349 1.82 17.85 21.23
C LYS A 349 3.11 17.74 22.06
N MET A 350 4.19 17.18 21.52
CA MET A 350 5.48 17.09 22.22
C MET A 350 6.14 18.45 22.42
N LEU A 351 5.94 19.38 21.50
CA LEU A 351 6.55 20.71 21.49
C LEU A 351 5.71 21.82 22.15
N THR A 352 4.46 21.51 22.53
CA THR A 352 3.66 22.39 23.39
C THR A 352 4.08 22.26 24.85
N ASP A 353 3.92 23.33 25.63
CA ASP A 353 4.15 23.30 27.06
C ASP A 353 3.03 22.56 27.82
N ARG A 354 3.02 22.63 29.16
CA ARG A 354 1.97 22.02 30.00
C ARG A 354 0.61 22.73 29.90
N GLN A 355 0.57 23.97 29.45
CA GLN A 355 -0.63 24.79 29.30
C GLN A 355 -1.19 24.74 27.87
N GLY A 356 -0.53 24.00 26.97
CA GLY A 356 -0.92 23.88 25.56
C GLY A 356 -0.42 25.03 24.67
N GLN A 357 0.43 25.91 25.20
CA GLN A 357 1.06 26.97 24.42
C GLN A 357 2.28 26.42 23.65
N PRO A 358 2.68 26.99 22.50
CA PRO A 358 3.87 26.56 21.77
C PRO A 358 5.11 26.85 22.61
N GLY A 359 5.61 25.86 23.35
CA GLY A 359 6.63 26.08 24.39
C GLY A 359 8.05 26.31 23.85
N SER A 360 8.31 25.95 22.59
CA SER A 360 9.64 26.03 21.96
C SER A 360 9.68 26.54 20.52
N CYS A 361 8.53 26.77 19.87
CA CYS A 361 8.44 27.34 18.51
C CYS A 361 7.91 28.80 18.50
N GLN A 362 7.94 29.49 19.64
CA GLN A 362 7.58 30.91 19.68
C GLN A 362 8.62 31.78 18.96
N ALA A 363 8.12 32.80 18.26
CA ALA A 363 8.87 33.88 17.68
C ALA A 363 9.53 34.74 18.78
N GLY A 364 10.63 34.24 19.36
CA GLY A 364 11.64 35.08 19.99
C GLY A 364 12.63 35.60 18.94
N GLU A 365 13.69 36.29 19.38
CA GLU A 365 14.83 36.68 18.52
C GLU A 365 15.65 35.49 17.98
N ASP A 366 15.27 34.26 18.33
CA ASP A 366 15.94 33.04 17.89
C ASP A 366 15.84 32.85 16.37
N SER A 367 16.97 32.54 15.74
CA SER A 367 17.03 32.10 14.35
C SER A 367 16.38 30.72 14.16
N ALA A 368 15.96 30.41 12.94
CA ALA A 368 15.39 29.10 12.59
C ALA A 368 16.30 27.91 12.97
N ALA A 369 17.62 28.09 12.87
CA ALA A 369 18.60 27.08 13.25
C ALA A 369 18.64 26.83 14.77
N GLU A 370 18.50 27.88 15.57
CA GLU A 370 18.46 27.76 17.04
C GLU A 370 17.17 27.07 17.49
N VAL A 371 16.04 27.39 16.86
CA VAL A 371 14.77 26.68 17.09
C VAL A 371 14.92 25.20 16.76
N GLU A 372 15.52 24.85 15.62
CA GLU A 372 15.74 23.46 15.21
C GLU A 372 16.61 22.69 16.24
N ILE A 373 17.70 23.30 16.72
CA ILE A 373 18.57 22.70 17.73
C ILE A 373 17.81 22.46 19.05
N LYS A 374 17.03 23.45 19.52
CA LYS A 374 16.22 23.33 20.75
C LYS A 374 15.19 22.22 20.63
N VAL A 375 14.47 22.17 19.50
CA VAL A 375 13.47 21.14 19.18
C VAL A 375 14.12 19.75 19.20
N LYS A 376 15.21 19.54 18.45
CA LYS A 376 15.91 18.24 18.42
C LYS A 376 16.40 17.82 19.80
N ALA A 377 16.94 18.74 20.60
CA ALA A 377 17.39 18.46 21.96
C ALA A 377 16.26 18.06 22.94
N LEU A 378 15.02 18.48 22.67
CA LEU A 378 13.84 18.05 23.41
C LEU A 378 13.39 16.65 22.98
N LEU A 379 13.28 16.41 21.66
CA LEU A 379 12.77 15.16 21.11
C LEU A 379 13.63 13.95 21.50
N VAL A 380 14.96 14.11 21.54
CA VAL A 380 15.87 13.02 21.97
C VAL A 380 15.67 12.56 23.41
N LYS A 381 15.03 13.38 24.26
CA LYS A 381 14.73 13.06 25.67
C LYS A 381 13.37 12.41 25.87
N CYS A 382 12.55 12.33 24.81
CA CYS A 382 11.22 11.77 24.88
C CYS A 382 11.26 10.25 24.77
N ARG A 383 10.48 9.56 25.59
CA ARG A 383 10.46 8.10 25.66
C ARG A 383 9.04 7.58 25.73
N GLY A 384 8.83 6.33 25.34
CA GLY A 384 7.53 5.69 25.39
C GLY A 384 7.29 4.80 24.19
N ALA A 385 6.04 4.67 23.77
CA ALA A 385 5.67 3.84 22.64
C ALA A 385 4.67 4.54 21.73
N VAL A 386 4.81 4.32 20.43
CA VAL A 386 3.92 4.76 19.37
C VAL A 386 3.55 3.56 18.51
N ARG A 387 2.26 3.34 18.32
CA ARG A 387 1.73 2.31 17.43
C ARG A 387 1.01 2.95 16.26
N ILE A 388 1.29 2.49 15.05
CA ILE A 388 0.65 2.93 13.81
C ILE A 388 0.20 1.71 13.03
N TYR A 389 -1.10 1.64 12.74
CA TYR A 389 -1.64 0.68 11.79
C TYR A 389 -2.07 1.41 10.52
N ILE A 390 -1.77 0.85 9.35
CA ILE A 390 -2.23 1.39 8.06
C ILE A 390 -3.15 0.38 7.37
N SER A 391 -4.28 0.84 6.84
CA SER A 391 -5.25 -0.02 6.13
C SER A 391 -4.73 -0.59 4.80
N GLN A 392 -3.55 -0.15 4.38
CA GLN A 392 -2.81 -0.56 3.20
C GLN A 392 -1.32 -0.49 3.54
N TYR A 393 -0.46 -1.30 2.92
CA TYR A 393 0.99 -1.14 3.11
C TYR A 393 1.45 0.30 2.83
N PRO A 394 2.30 0.88 3.71
CA PRO A 394 2.77 2.25 3.55
C PRO A 394 3.63 2.42 2.29
N CYS A 395 3.58 3.61 1.69
CA CYS A 395 4.48 3.96 0.60
C CYS A 395 5.91 4.23 1.11
N ILE A 396 6.89 4.25 0.21
CA ILE A 396 8.31 4.49 0.57
C ILE A 396 8.48 5.86 1.27
N SER A 397 7.68 6.85 0.88
CA SER A 397 7.66 8.16 1.54
C SER A 397 7.17 8.08 2.99
N CYS A 398 6.15 7.28 3.28
CA CYS A 398 5.66 7.09 4.65
C CYS A 398 6.70 6.35 5.50
N LEU A 399 7.37 5.34 4.94
CA LEU A 399 8.50 4.68 5.60
C LEU A 399 9.62 5.68 5.93
N GLY A 400 9.96 6.56 4.99
CA GLY A 400 10.95 7.63 5.22
C GLY A 400 10.54 8.62 6.31
N VAL A 401 9.26 8.98 6.41
CA VAL A 401 8.71 9.80 7.50
C VAL A 401 8.78 9.09 8.84
N MET A 402 8.46 7.79 8.89
CA MET A 402 8.58 6.99 10.12
C MET A 402 10.04 6.86 10.57
N CYS A 403 10.99 6.67 9.64
CA CYS A 403 12.42 6.67 9.95
C CYS A 403 12.89 8.01 10.54
N GLN A 404 12.48 9.14 9.95
CA GLN A 404 12.76 10.48 10.49
C GLN A 404 12.21 10.62 11.92
N ALA A 405 10.96 10.20 12.16
CA ALA A 405 10.35 10.25 13.49
C ALA A 405 11.14 9.41 14.51
N ALA A 406 11.54 8.19 14.14
CA ALA A 406 12.38 7.34 14.96
C ALA A 406 13.74 7.99 15.26
N ARG A 407 14.40 8.58 14.25
CA ARG A 407 15.68 9.29 14.40
C ARG A 407 15.61 10.49 15.34
N HIS A 408 14.53 11.27 15.27
CA HIS A 408 14.33 12.40 16.16
C HIS A 408 13.99 11.96 17.60
N CYS A 409 13.38 10.79 17.76
CA CYS A 409 12.92 10.26 19.06
C CYS A 409 13.49 8.85 19.36
N PRO A 410 14.82 8.70 19.55
CA PRO A 410 15.49 7.39 19.68
C PRO A 410 15.06 6.56 20.90
N MET A 411 14.44 7.16 21.92
CA MET A 411 13.92 6.44 23.09
C MET A 411 12.42 6.12 23.01
N ILE A 412 11.75 6.44 21.89
CA ILE A 412 10.38 6.02 21.61
C ILE A 412 10.43 4.73 20.80
N ALA A 413 9.76 3.69 21.28
CA ALA A 413 9.54 2.46 20.53
C ALA A 413 8.41 2.67 19.51
N PHE A 414 8.70 2.46 18.23
CA PHE A 414 7.71 2.48 17.15
C PHE A 414 7.29 1.06 16.81
N ALA A 415 5.98 0.83 16.69
CA ALA A 415 5.38 -0.41 16.22
C ALA A 415 4.39 -0.10 15.10
N VAL A 416 4.79 -0.45 13.88
CA VAL A 416 4.04 -0.26 12.66
C VAL A 416 3.56 -1.61 12.17
N ASP A 417 2.27 -1.70 11.86
CA ASP A 417 1.68 -2.84 11.15
C ASP A 417 0.74 -2.33 10.07
N PHE A 418 0.37 -3.19 9.13
CA PHE A 418 -0.48 -2.79 8.02
C PHE A 418 -1.26 -3.97 7.46
N ASP A 419 -2.37 -3.64 6.81
CA ASP A 419 -3.18 -4.57 6.03
C ASP A 419 -2.88 -4.45 4.53
N ASN A 420 -3.32 -5.44 3.76
CA ASN A 420 -3.29 -5.40 2.30
C ASN A 420 -4.73 -5.24 1.82
N ALA A 421 -5.11 -4.01 1.47
CA ALA A 421 -6.45 -3.66 1.01
C ALA A 421 -6.87 -4.40 -0.27
N TRP A 422 -5.91 -4.91 -1.05
CA TRP A 422 -6.19 -5.75 -2.21
C TRP A 422 -6.57 -7.19 -1.84
N LYS A 423 -6.30 -7.63 -0.61
CA LYS A 423 -6.65 -8.97 -0.10
C LYS A 423 -7.82 -8.92 0.87
N THR A 424 -7.87 -7.93 1.75
CA THR A 424 -8.91 -7.82 2.78
C THR A 424 -9.43 -6.40 2.91
N HIS A 425 -10.62 -6.24 3.50
CA HIS A 425 -11.19 -4.98 3.92
C HIS A 425 -11.09 -4.88 5.44
N PHE A 426 -9.96 -4.37 5.95
CA PHE A 426 -9.66 -4.33 7.39
C PHE A 426 -9.75 -5.72 8.06
N GLY A 427 -9.31 -6.77 7.37
CA GLY A 427 -9.37 -8.16 7.83
C GLY A 427 -10.64 -8.91 7.59
N ARG A 428 -11.58 -8.28 6.90
CA ARG A 428 -12.81 -8.91 6.45
C ARG A 428 -12.68 -9.23 4.95
N PRO A 429 -13.47 -10.16 4.41
CA PRO A 429 -13.57 -10.33 2.96
C PRO A 429 -13.92 -9.02 2.26
N ARG A 430 -13.36 -8.80 1.06
CA ARG A 430 -13.61 -7.58 0.27
C ARG A 430 -15.05 -7.48 -0.22
N PHE A 431 -15.66 -8.63 -0.53
CA PHE A 431 -17.04 -8.72 -0.96
C PHE A 431 -17.81 -9.66 -0.03
N SER A 432 -19.07 -9.34 0.27
CA SER A 432 -19.95 -10.22 1.02
C SER A 432 -20.26 -11.50 0.23
N SER A 433 -20.45 -12.62 0.91
CA SER A 433 -20.71 -13.93 0.29
C SER A 433 -22.09 -14.05 -0.38
N MET A 434 -22.92 -13.00 -0.34
CA MET A 434 -24.21 -12.97 -1.02
C MET A 434 -24.00 -12.62 -2.49
N GLN A 435 -23.75 -13.64 -3.33
CA GLN A 435 -24.18 -13.78 -4.73
C GLN A 435 -23.58 -15.08 -5.34
N GLN A 436 -23.69 -16.20 -4.62
CA GLN A 436 -23.66 -17.56 -5.19
C GLN A 436 -25.09 -18.11 -5.33
N GLU A 437 -26.10 -17.27 -5.52
CA GLU A 437 -27.38 -17.74 -6.04
C GLU A 437 -27.20 -17.96 -7.54
N VAL A 438 -26.65 -19.13 -7.88
CA VAL A 438 -26.83 -19.74 -9.19
C VAL A 438 -28.31 -20.11 -9.25
N PRO A 439 -29.13 -19.53 -10.15
CA PRO A 439 -30.42 -20.13 -10.44
C PRO A 439 -30.12 -21.49 -11.07
N SER A 440 -30.57 -22.55 -10.38
CA SER A 440 -30.57 -23.93 -10.86
C SER A 440 -31.19 -24.09 -12.23
#